data_AF-A0AAE0K391-F1
#
_entry.id   AF-A0AAE0K391-F1
#
_cell.length_a   1.000
_cell.length_b   1.000
_cell.length_c   1.000
_cell.angle_alpha   90.00
_cell.angle_beta   90.00
_cell.angle_gamma   90.00
#
_symmetry.space_group_name_H-M   'P 1'
#
loop_
_entity.id
_entity.type
_entity.pdbx_description
1 polymer ?
#
loop_
_entity_poly.entity_id
_entity_poly.type
_entity_poly.pdbx_seq_one_letter_code
_entity_poly.pdbx_strand_id
1 'polypeptide(L)'
;VYVQYYMSTFNDADCQSICFGSAPQRDLVHLAGRLLRHGDAPTVLTDNQKFEVSRNPELTKCRQKRSKTLEAMKLQGYSTRAAAEGTRLATQYDDYKKKADRLNKKLKRERLQQAIKDFHDAIHIEEINRQLDGVKPSKVIAPTMDYELPERAQVARL
;
A
#
# COMPACT_ATOMS: atom_id res chain seq x y z
N VAL A 1 -10.87 -13.75 4.27
CA VAL A 1 -10.09 -14.88 3.69
C VAL A 1 -8.57 -14.64 3.72
N TYR A 2 -8.08 -13.39 3.61
CA TYR A 2 -6.65 -13.00 3.69
C TYR A 2 -5.90 -13.39 4.99
N VAL A 3 -6.63 -13.65 6.09
CA VAL A 3 -6.05 -13.81 7.43
C VAL A 3 -5.96 -15.29 7.85
N GLN A 4 -6.78 -16.19 7.28
CA GLN A 4 -6.91 -17.56 7.78
C GLN A 4 -5.75 -18.50 7.45
N TYR A 5 -5.01 -18.25 6.35
CA TYR A 5 -3.97 -19.17 5.89
C TYR A 5 -2.62 -19.00 6.59
N TYR A 6 -2.31 -17.79 7.06
CA TYR A 6 -1.11 -17.51 7.86
C TYR A 6 -1.41 -17.54 9.36
N MET A 7 -2.63 -17.19 9.79
CA MET A 7 -3.00 -17.28 11.20
C MET A 7 -2.96 -18.71 11.73
N SER A 8 -3.12 -19.76 10.93
CA SER A 8 -3.01 -21.14 11.45
C SER A 8 -1.58 -21.47 11.87
N THR A 9 -0.58 -21.13 11.05
CA THR A 9 0.84 -21.34 11.37
C THR A 9 1.35 -20.40 12.46
N PHE A 10 0.86 -19.15 12.49
CA PHE A 10 1.17 -18.22 13.59
C PHE A 10 0.44 -18.60 14.89
N ASN A 11 -0.83 -19.02 14.83
CA ASN A 11 -1.56 -19.51 16.01
C ASN A 11 -1.01 -20.84 16.50
N ASP A 12 -0.55 -21.77 15.65
CA ASP A 12 0.05 -23.01 16.12
C ASP A 12 1.36 -22.75 16.87
N ALA A 13 2.17 -21.79 16.41
CA ALA A 13 3.39 -21.37 17.10
C ALA A 13 3.12 -20.62 18.42
N ASP A 14 2.10 -19.75 18.45
CA ASP A 14 1.68 -19.02 19.66
C ASP A 14 0.92 -19.93 20.66
N CYS A 15 0.13 -20.90 20.15
CA CYS A 15 -0.49 -21.96 20.95
C CYS A 15 0.57 -22.86 21.57
N GLN A 16 1.69 -23.15 20.89
CA GLN A 16 2.82 -23.84 21.53
C GLN A 16 3.43 -23.00 22.67
N SER A 17 3.55 -21.67 22.51
CA SER A 17 4.01 -20.77 23.58
C SER A 17 3.08 -20.77 24.79
N ILE A 18 1.77 -20.72 24.56
CA ILE A 18 0.75 -20.74 25.62
C ILE A 18 0.63 -22.12 26.27
N CYS A 19 0.62 -23.20 25.49
CA CYS A 19 0.44 -24.58 25.99
C CYS A 19 1.70 -25.15 26.64
N PHE A 20 2.91 -24.76 26.21
CA PHE A 20 4.18 -25.30 26.72
C PHE A 20 5.04 -24.28 27.49
N GLY A 21 4.55 -23.04 27.67
CA GLY A 21 5.23 -22.00 28.45
C GLY A 21 6.54 -21.48 27.84
N SER A 22 6.77 -21.69 26.53
CA SER A 22 7.98 -21.23 25.85
C SER A 22 7.96 -19.72 25.57
N ALA A 23 9.14 -19.09 25.55
CA ALA A 23 9.28 -17.65 25.32
C ALA A 23 8.57 -17.19 24.02
N PRO A 24 7.88 -16.03 24.01
CA PRO A 24 7.17 -15.55 22.84
C PRO A 24 8.14 -15.38 21.65
N GLN A 25 7.82 -15.98 20.51
CA GLN A 25 8.65 -15.90 19.30
C GLN A 25 8.50 -14.52 18.62
N ARG A 26 9.08 -13.49 19.25
CA ARG A 26 9.16 -12.10 18.72
C ARG A 26 9.75 -12.05 17.30
N ASP A 27 10.60 -13.02 16.98
CA ASP A 27 11.24 -13.16 15.66
C ASP A 27 10.23 -13.45 14.55
N LEU A 28 9.14 -14.18 14.83
CA LEU A 28 8.06 -14.42 13.88
C LEU A 28 7.26 -13.15 13.60
N VAL A 29 7.01 -12.33 14.63
CA VAL A 29 6.38 -11.01 14.47
C VAL A 29 7.29 -10.08 13.64
N HIS A 30 8.61 -10.15 13.86
CA HIS A 30 9.58 -9.41 13.06
C HIS A 30 9.69 -9.92 11.62
N LEU A 31 9.64 -11.24 11.39
CA LEU A 31 9.61 -11.88 10.06
C LEU A 31 8.32 -11.54 9.30
N ALA A 32 7.17 -11.62 9.96
CA ALA A 32 5.89 -11.16 9.42
C ALA A 32 5.95 -9.67 9.07
N GLY A 33 6.53 -8.85 9.97
CA GLY A 33 6.77 -7.42 9.73
C GLY A 33 7.71 -7.14 8.56
N ARG A 34 8.68 -8.03 8.26
CA ARG A 34 9.58 -7.94 7.11
C ARG A 34 8.92 -8.37 5.81
N LEU A 35 8.09 -9.41 5.82
CA LEU A 35 7.28 -9.79 4.66
C LEU A 35 6.32 -8.65 4.25
N LEU A 36 5.76 -7.95 5.23
CA LEU A 36 4.97 -6.72 5.05
C LEU A 36 5.78 -5.50 4.57
N ARG A 37 7.11 -5.53 4.66
CA ARG A 37 8.02 -4.45 4.28
C ARG A 37 9.12 -4.99 3.38
N HIS A 38 8.73 -5.58 2.26
CA HIS A 38 9.68 -5.90 1.21
C HIS A 38 10.35 -4.60 0.74
N GLY A 39 11.69 -4.55 0.72
CA GLY A 39 12.45 -3.33 0.38
C GLY A 39 12.12 -2.78 -1.01
N ASP A 40 11.74 -3.67 -1.92
CA ASP A 40 11.36 -3.33 -3.30
C ASP A 40 9.87 -2.98 -3.47
N ALA A 41 9.09 -2.94 -2.38
CA ALA A 41 7.69 -2.56 -2.46
C ALA A 41 7.56 -1.10 -2.96
N PRO A 42 6.63 -0.81 -3.88
CA PRO A 42 6.46 0.52 -4.44
C PRO A 42 6.19 1.57 -3.35
N THR A 43 7.06 2.58 -3.24
CA THR A 43 6.88 3.72 -2.33
C THR A 43 6.26 4.93 -3.02
N VAL A 44 6.38 5.00 -4.35
CA VAL A 44 5.90 6.11 -5.18
C VAL A 44 5.24 5.55 -6.44
N LEU A 45 4.21 6.22 -6.93
CA LEU A 45 3.57 5.89 -8.19
C LEU A 45 4.49 6.15 -9.39
N THR A 46 4.44 5.28 -10.38
CA THR A 46 5.07 5.51 -11.69
C THR A 46 4.34 6.62 -12.45
N ASP A 47 4.99 7.18 -13.47
CA ASP A 47 4.36 8.25 -14.27
C ASP A 47 3.14 7.77 -15.05
N ASN A 48 3.14 6.51 -15.50
CA ASN A 48 1.97 5.87 -16.11
C ASN A 48 0.80 5.78 -15.11
N GLN A 49 1.06 5.35 -13.87
CA GLN A 49 0.02 5.29 -12.83
C GLN A 49 -0.49 6.69 -12.44
N LYS A 50 0.40 7.70 -12.38
CA LYS A 50 -0.01 9.10 -12.18
C LYS A 50 -0.90 9.59 -13.32
N PHE A 51 -0.59 9.19 -14.56
CA PHE A 51 -1.36 9.54 -15.73
C PHE A 51 -2.74 8.88 -15.74
N GLU A 52 -2.85 7.60 -15.38
CA GLU A 52 -4.13 6.90 -15.17
C GLU A 52 -5.02 7.65 -14.16
N VAL A 53 -4.46 8.01 -12.99
CA VAL A 53 -5.17 8.79 -11.98
C VAL A 53 -5.63 10.14 -12.54
N SER A 54 -4.80 10.79 -13.37
CA SER A 54 -5.12 12.08 -13.96
C SER A 54 -6.30 12.04 -14.94
N ARG A 55 -6.54 10.90 -15.59
CA ARG A 55 -7.64 10.63 -16.53
C ARG A 55 -8.95 10.24 -15.85
N ASN A 56 -8.98 10.14 -14.52
CA ASN A 56 -10.19 9.80 -13.80
C ASN A 56 -11.35 10.75 -14.18
N PRO A 57 -12.55 10.23 -14.49
CA PRO A 57 -13.66 11.03 -15.01
C PRO A 57 -14.15 12.08 -14.02
N GLU A 58 -14.23 11.75 -12.73
CA GLU A 58 -14.66 12.68 -11.68
C GLU A 58 -13.65 13.82 -11.47
N LEU A 59 -12.36 13.49 -11.53
CA LEU A 59 -11.29 14.49 -11.47
C LEU A 59 -11.33 15.43 -12.69
N THR A 60 -11.56 14.87 -13.87
CA THR A 60 -11.68 15.63 -15.12
C THR A 60 -12.90 16.55 -15.09
N LYS A 61 -14.07 16.06 -14.63
CA LYS A 61 -15.26 16.89 -14.41
C LYS A 61 -15.00 18.06 -13.45
N CYS A 62 -14.30 17.82 -12.33
CA CYS A 62 -13.96 18.90 -11.40
C CYS A 62 -13.06 19.96 -12.05
N ARG A 63 -12.06 19.53 -12.82
CA ARG A 63 -11.15 20.42 -13.56
C ARG A 63 -11.90 21.23 -14.63
N GLN A 64 -12.79 20.59 -15.37
CA GLN A 64 -13.63 21.26 -16.37
C GLN A 64 -14.54 22.31 -15.73
N LYS A 65 -15.20 21.99 -14.62
CA LYS A 65 -16.02 22.96 -13.88
C LYS A 65 -15.20 24.15 -13.41
N ARG A 66 -13.99 23.91 -12.87
CA ARG A 66 -13.05 24.97 -12.49
C ARG A 66 -12.65 25.86 -13.67
N SER A 67 -12.37 25.27 -14.83
CA SER A 67 -12.05 26.03 -16.05
C SER A 67 -13.26 26.85 -16.52
N LYS A 68 -14.47 26.27 -16.52
CA LYS A 68 -15.70 26.99 -16.89
C LYS A 68 -15.98 28.17 -15.97
N THR A 69 -15.76 28.03 -14.65
CA THR A 69 -15.91 29.15 -13.72
C THR A 69 -14.88 30.25 -13.98
N LEU A 70 -13.64 29.89 -14.36
CA LEU A 70 -12.62 30.87 -14.72
C LEU A 70 -12.98 31.62 -16.02
N GLU A 71 -13.50 30.92 -17.02
CA GLU A 71 -13.98 31.59 -18.26
C GLU A 71 -15.18 32.50 -17.98
N ALA A 72 -16.11 32.09 -17.11
CA ALA A 72 -17.22 32.94 -16.68
C ALA A 72 -16.74 34.21 -15.96
N MET A 73 -15.68 34.14 -15.15
CA MET A 73 -15.07 35.32 -14.53
C MET A 73 -14.51 36.29 -15.56
N LYS A 74 -13.80 35.77 -16.58
CA LYS A 74 -13.23 36.59 -17.65
C LYS A 74 -14.31 37.32 -18.42
N LEU A 75 -15.44 36.66 -18.70
CA LEU A 75 -16.60 37.29 -19.33
C LEU A 75 -17.22 38.41 -18.49
N GLN A 76 -17.08 38.35 -17.15
CA GLN A 76 -17.50 39.42 -16.24
C GLN A 76 -16.46 40.54 -16.08
N GLY A 77 -15.36 40.51 -16.84
CA GLY A 77 -14.31 41.53 -16.82
C GLY A 77 -13.17 41.25 -15.82
N TYR A 78 -13.21 40.14 -15.09
CA TYR A 78 -12.12 39.77 -14.19
C TYR A 78 -11.04 38.98 -14.92
N SER A 79 -9.87 39.57 -15.10
CA SER A 79 -8.74 38.93 -15.78
C SER A 79 -8.15 37.73 -15.01
N THR A 80 -8.29 37.71 -13.68
CA THR A 80 -7.74 36.66 -12.80
C THR A 80 -8.70 36.30 -11.67
N ARG A 81 -8.51 35.13 -11.05
CA ARG A 81 -9.23 34.76 -9.81
C ARG A 81 -9.03 35.79 -8.71
N ALA A 82 -7.83 36.35 -8.58
CA ALA A 82 -7.51 37.35 -7.55
C ALA A 82 -8.31 38.64 -7.78
N ALA A 83 -8.45 39.08 -9.03
CA ALA A 83 -9.31 40.23 -9.36
C ALA A 83 -10.79 39.98 -9.03
N ALA A 84 -11.24 38.72 -9.10
CA ALA A 84 -12.61 38.31 -8.77
C ALA A 84 -12.80 37.97 -7.28
N GLU A 85 -11.85 38.29 -6.40
CA GLU A 85 -11.97 37.98 -4.98
C GLU A 85 -13.23 38.59 -4.34
N GLY A 86 -13.85 37.86 -3.41
CA GLY A 86 -15.14 38.24 -2.81
C GLY A 86 -16.37 37.93 -3.67
N THR A 87 -16.20 37.62 -4.96
CA THR A 87 -17.32 37.22 -5.82
C THR A 87 -17.76 35.77 -5.59
N ARG A 88 -19.02 35.47 -5.90
CA ARG A 88 -19.53 34.08 -5.89
C ARG A 88 -18.74 33.17 -6.84
N LEU A 89 -18.27 33.68 -7.97
CA LEU A 89 -17.48 32.91 -8.93
C LEU A 89 -16.12 32.50 -8.36
N ALA A 90 -15.46 33.37 -7.57
CA ALA A 90 -14.19 33.04 -6.92
C ALA A 90 -14.35 31.92 -5.91
N THR A 91 -15.41 31.98 -5.10
CA THR A 91 -15.74 30.89 -4.18
C THR A 91 -15.98 29.58 -4.93
N GLN A 92 -16.76 29.59 -6.02
CA GLN A 92 -17.00 28.39 -6.82
C GLN A 92 -15.72 27.82 -7.45
N TYR A 93 -14.85 28.67 -7.99
CA TYR A 93 -13.56 28.27 -8.53
C TYR A 93 -12.71 27.57 -7.46
N ASP A 94 -12.61 28.17 -6.26
CA ASP A 94 -11.84 27.63 -5.16
C ASP A 94 -12.41 26.31 -4.65
N ASP A 95 -13.73 26.18 -4.61
CA ASP A 95 -14.40 24.93 -4.24
C ASP A 95 -14.08 23.81 -5.22
N TYR A 96 -14.15 24.08 -6.54
CA TYR A 96 -13.78 23.08 -7.55
C TYR A 96 -12.30 22.75 -7.51
N LYS A 97 -11.42 23.73 -7.25
CA LYS A 97 -9.99 23.50 -7.03
C LYS A 97 -9.77 22.58 -5.83
N LYS A 98 -10.35 22.90 -4.67
CA LYS A 98 -10.24 22.08 -3.45
C LYS A 98 -10.78 20.66 -3.66
N LYS A 99 -11.93 20.52 -4.34
CA LYS A 99 -12.51 19.20 -4.68
C LYS A 99 -11.57 18.40 -5.58
N ALA A 100 -11.03 19.00 -6.63
CA ALA A 100 -10.07 18.34 -7.51
C ALA A 100 -8.80 17.91 -6.76
N ASP A 101 -8.25 18.77 -5.90
CA ASP A 101 -7.03 18.47 -5.14
C ASP A 101 -7.25 17.33 -4.13
N ARG A 102 -8.37 17.36 -3.40
CA ARG A 102 -8.74 16.28 -2.46
C ARG A 102 -8.93 14.96 -3.18
N LEU A 103 -9.65 14.96 -4.30
CA LEU A 103 -9.90 13.77 -5.10
C LEU A 103 -8.59 13.21 -5.69
N ASN A 104 -7.75 14.06 -6.25
CA ASN A 104 -6.45 13.66 -6.79
C ASN A 104 -5.55 13.02 -5.71
N LYS A 105 -5.49 13.60 -4.50
CA LYS A 105 -4.75 13.02 -3.38
C LYS A 105 -5.30 11.66 -2.97
N LYS A 106 -6.64 11.53 -2.88
CA LYS A 106 -7.32 10.27 -2.55
C LYS A 106 -6.99 9.19 -3.59
N LEU A 107 -7.20 9.48 -4.87
CA LEU A 107 -6.97 8.53 -5.96
C LEU A 107 -5.51 8.09 -6.04
N LYS A 108 -4.54 9.00 -5.83
CA LYS A 108 -3.12 8.64 -5.79
C LYS A 108 -2.81 7.69 -4.62
N ARG A 109 -3.39 7.95 -3.44
CA ARG A 109 -3.21 7.07 -2.27
C ARG A 109 -3.78 5.68 -2.53
N GLU A 110 -5.00 5.62 -3.05
CA GLU A 110 -5.67 4.36 -3.39
C GLU A 110 -4.88 3.59 -4.45
N ARG A 111 -4.40 4.26 -5.50
CA ARG A 111 -3.59 3.62 -6.55
C ARG A 111 -2.26 3.09 -6.00
N LEU A 112 -1.63 3.80 -5.07
CA LEU A 112 -0.38 3.37 -4.45
C LEU A 112 -0.61 2.15 -3.55
N GLN A 113 -1.66 2.16 -2.75
CA GLN A 113 -2.05 1.00 -1.94
C GLN A 113 -2.35 -0.21 -2.82
N GLN A 114 -3.02 0.00 -3.95
CA GLN A 114 -3.26 -1.08 -4.92
C GLN A 114 -1.95 -1.59 -5.52
N ALA A 115 -1.03 -0.71 -5.94
CA ALA A 115 0.26 -1.13 -6.49
C ALA A 115 1.11 -1.92 -5.49
N ILE A 116 1.09 -1.53 -4.21
CA ILE A 116 1.74 -2.28 -3.12
C ILE A 116 1.11 -3.66 -2.99
N LYS A 117 -0.23 -3.73 -3.00
CA LYS A 117 -0.94 -5.01 -2.91
C LYS A 117 -0.62 -5.91 -4.11
N ASP A 118 -0.71 -5.39 -5.33
CA ASP A 118 -0.42 -6.11 -6.57
C ASP A 118 1.02 -6.65 -6.57
N PHE A 119 1.97 -5.87 -6.05
CA PHE A 119 3.36 -6.28 -5.91
C PHE A 119 3.52 -7.46 -4.95
N HIS A 120 2.89 -7.41 -3.78
CA HIS A 120 2.94 -8.52 -2.82
C HIS A 120 2.25 -9.77 -3.39
N ASP A 121 1.09 -9.61 -4.03
CA ASP A 121 0.38 -10.72 -4.65
C ASP A 121 1.26 -11.39 -5.73
N ALA A 122 1.97 -10.63 -6.57
CA ALA A 122 2.86 -11.15 -7.60
C ALA A 122 4.11 -11.85 -7.03
N ILE A 123 4.83 -11.20 -6.10
CA ILE A 123 6.05 -11.79 -5.50
C ILE A 123 5.73 -13.08 -4.76
N HIS A 124 4.60 -13.14 -4.05
CA HIS A 124 4.22 -14.35 -3.33
C HIS A 124 3.90 -15.51 -4.27
N ILE A 125 3.31 -15.25 -5.43
CA ILE A 125 3.09 -16.28 -6.47
C ILE A 125 4.44 -16.77 -7.02
N GLU A 126 5.37 -15.87 -7.33
CA GLU A 126 6.70 -16.26 -7.81
C GLU A 126 7.47 -17.09 -6.77
N GLU A 127 7.40 -16.71 -5.50
CA GLU A 127 8.05 -17.45 -4.42
C GLU A 127 7.43 -18.84 -4.21
N ILE A 128 6.09 -18.96 -4.27
CA ILE A 128 5.41 -20.27 -4.22
C ILE A 128 5.86 -21.16 -5.38
N ASN A 129 5.90 -20.64 -6.61
CA ASN A 129 6.32 -21.40 -7.78
C ASN A 129 7.77 -21.89 -7.66
N ARG A 130 8.69 -21.05 -7.17
CA ARG A 130 10.08 -21.47 -6.89
C ARG A 130 10.16 -22.62 -5.91
N GLN A 131 9.35 -22.59 -4.86
CA GLN A 131 9.33 -23.67 -3.86
C GLN A 131 8.75 -24.96 -4.42
N LEU A 132 7.70 -24.88 -5.25
CA LEU A 132 7.15 -26.05 -5.97
C LEU A 132 8.19 -26.68 -6.91
N ASP A 133 9.04 -25.86 -7.53
CA ASP A 133 10.15 -26.32 -8.37
C ASP A 133 11.36 -26.84 -7.57
N GLY A 134 11.23 -26.97 -6.24
CA GLY A 134 12.28 -27.48 -5.36
C GLY A 134 13.43 -26.49 -5.12
N VAL A 135 13.30 -25.24 -5.57
CA VAL A 135 14.27 -24.18 -5.32
C VAL A 135 14.05 -23.67 -3.90
N LYS A 136 15.01 -23.96 -3.02
CA LYS A 136 14.98 -23.46 -1.63
C LYS A 136 14.95 -21.92 -1.62
N PRO A 137 14.18 -21.28 -0.73
CA PRO A 137 14.07 -19.83 -0.64
C PRO A 137 15.45 -19.18 -0.58
N SER A 138 15.68 -18.16 -1.42
CA SER A 138 17.00 -17.56 -1.67
C SER A 138 17.68 -16.94 -0.45
N LYS A 139 16.93 -16.75 0.65
CA LYS A 139 17.43 -16.51 2.01
C LYS A 139 16.38 -17.03 3.00
N VAL A 140 16.62 -18.19 3.58
CA VAL A 140 16.02 -18.49 4.88
C VAL A 140 16.65 -17.52 5.87
N ILE A 141 15.99 -16.39 6.15
CA ILE A 141 16.32 -15.56 7.33
C ILE A 141 15.75 -16.27 8.55
N ALA A 142 16.12 -17.53 8.76
CA ALA A 142 16.00 -18.11 10.08
C ALA A 142 17.16 -17.51 10.89
N PRO A 143 16.90 -16.86 12.02
CA PRO A 143 17.97 -16.60 12.96
C PRO A 143 18.67 -17.93 13.26
N THR A 144 20.00 -17.91 13.32
CA THR A 144 20.76 -19.05 13.85
C THR A 144 20.34 -19.21 15.31
N MET A 145 19.34 -20.05 15.56
CA MET A 145 18.86 -20.30 16.91
C MET A 145 19.80 -21.30 17.57
N ASP A 146 20.50 -20.86 18.61
CA ASP A 146 21.14 -21.77 19.54
C ASP A 146 20.04 -22.36 20.43
N TYR A 147 19.64 -23.59 20.12
CA TYR A 147 18.69 -24.31 20.95
C TYR A 147 19.39 -24.74 22.24
N GLU A 148 18.85 -24.33 23.39
CA GLU A 148 19.36 -24.74 24.70
C GLU A 148 19.31 -26.26 24.91
N LEU A 149 18.43 -26.96 24.19
CA LEU A 149 18.25 -28.41 24.25
C LEU A 149 18.71 -29.07 22.94
N PRO A 150 19.62 -30.06 22.99
CA PRO A 150 20.15 -30.75 21.81
C PRO A 150 19.06 -31.44 20.96
N GLU A 151 18.02 -31.97 21.60
CA GLU A 151 16.95 -32.70 20.93
C GLU A 151 16.13 -31.76 20.02
N ARG A 152 15.98 -30.49 20.41
CA ARG A 152 15.28 -29.48 19.61
C ARG A 152 16.07 -29.08 18.37
N ALA A 153 17.41 -29.02 18.48
CA ALA A 153 18.28 -28.81 17.34
C ALA A 153 18.23 -29.97 16.35
N GLN A 154 17.98 -31.19 16.82
CA GLN A 154 17.91 -32.39 16.00
C GLN A 154 16.61 -32.44 15.19
N VAL A 155 15.47 -32.09 15.80
CA VAL A 155 14.17 -32.00 15.13
C VAL A 155 14.14 -30.86 14.09
N ALA A 156 14.77 -29.72 14.38
CA ALA A 156 14.83 -28.58 13.45
C ALA A 156 15.69 -28.83 12.19
N ARG A 157 16.50 -29.90 12.17
CA ARG A 157 17.36 -30.29 11.04
C ARG A 157 16.75 -31.38 10.14
N LEU A 158 15.62 -31.96 10.54
CA LEU A 158 14.82 -32.90 9.75
C LEU A 158 13.87 -32.14 8.83
#